data_AF-A0A0B2SCG9-F1
#
_entry.id   AF-A0A0B2SCG9-F1
#
_cell.length_a   1.000
_cell.length_b   1.000
_cell.length_c   1.000
_cell.angle_alpha   90.00
_cell.angle_beta   90.00
_cell.angle_gamma   90.00
#
_symmetry.space_group_name_H-M   'P 1'
#
loop_
_entity.id
_entity.type
_entity.pdbx_description
1 polymer ?
#
loop_
_entity_poly.entity_id
_entity_poly.type
_entity_poly.pdbx_seq_one_letter_code
_entity_poly.pdbx_strand_id
1 'polypeptide(L)'
;LWQACHGRLPTKDRLLRFGMLGDKICCFCEGPESHDHLFFGCSVLGDVWKQVLEWIQVKHHPQEWNEELKWIIRHGKGKGHKASILKLAVTETVYGIWKYRN
;
A
#
# COMPACT_ATOMS: atom_id res chain seq x y z
N LEU A 1 -4.50 -6.51 6.28
CA LEU A 1 -5.34 -6.02 5.15
C LEU A 1 -6.54 -5.18 5.59
N TRP A 2 -7.46 -5.67 6.43
CA TRP A 2 -8.68 -4.92 6.79
C TRP A 2 -8.40 -3.48 7.27
N GLN A 3 -7.45 -3.30 8.20
CA GLN A 3 -7.05 -1.97 8.64
C GLN A 3 -6.53 -1.12 7.49
N ALA A 4 -5.74 -1.67 6.57
CA ALA A 4 -5.25 -0.96 5.39
C ALA A 4 -6.40 -0.53 4.48
N CYS A 5 -7.31 -1.46 4.15
CA CYS A 5 -8.47 -1.18 3.28
C CYS A 5 -9.37 -0.06 3.83
N HIS A 6 -9.47 0.05 5.15
CA HIS A 6 -10.26 1.09 5.82
C HIS A 6 -9.45 2.37 6.14
N GLY A 7 -8.20 2.48 5.68
CA GLY A 7 -7.35 3.62 6.02
C GLY A 7 -7.18 3.77 7.53
N ARG A 8 -7.04 2.64 8.24
CA ARG A 8 -6.96 2.48 9.71
C ARG A 8 -5.60 2.03 10.21
N LEU A 9 -4.59 1.98 9.34
CA LEU A 9 -3.22 1.71 9.77
C LEU A 9 -2.68 2.87 10.62
N PRO A 10 -1.80 2.58 11.58
CA PRO A 10 -1.21 3.58 12.48
C PRO A 10 -0.11 4.39 11.77
N THR A 11 -0.43 5.04 10.65
CA THR A 11 0.47 5.95 9.92
C THR A 11 0.83 7.18 10.76
N LYS A 12 1.94 7.85 10.46
CA LYS A 12 2.44 8.98 11.26
C LYS A 12 1.43 10.12 11.25
N ASP A 13 0.71 10.35 10.14
CA ASP A 13 -0.38 11.32 10.11
C ASP A 13 -1.48 11.03 11.13
N ARG A 14 -1.79 9.75 11.37
CA ARG A 14 -2.80 9.35 12.35
C ARG A 14 -2.26 9.43 13.78
N LEU A 15 -1.02 8.96 14.00
CA LEU A 15 -0.38 8.99 15.32
C LEU A 15 -0.13 10.43 15.79
N LEU A 16 0.20 11.36 14.88
CA LEU A 16 0.28 12.79 15.18
C LEU A 16 -1.04 13.37 15.66
N ARG A 17 -2.17 12.97 15.07
CA ARG A 17 -3.50 13.41 15.55
C ARG A 17 -3.80 12.95 16.97
N PHE A 18 -3.16 11.88 17.42
CA PHE A 18 -3.23 11.40 18.80
C PHE A 18 -2.13 11.97 19.72
N GLY A 19 -1.30 12.91 19.23
CA GLY A 19 -0.23 13.54 20.00
C GLY A 19 0.96 12.63 20.30
N MET A 20 1.10 11.51 19.57
CA MET A 20 2.10 10.48 19.88
C MET A 20 3.45 10.66 19.18
N LEU A 21 3.56 11.58 18.22
CA LEU A 21 4.77 11.80 17.42
C LEU A 21 5.13 13.28 17.32
N GLY A 22 6.40 13.57 17.04
CA GLY A 22 6.90 14.93 16.78
C GLY A 22 6.96 15.30 15.29
N ASP A 23 6.99 14.33 14.38
CA ASP A 23 7.11 14.55 12.94
C ASP A 23 6.20 13.65 12.09
N LYS A 24 5.97 14.07 10.85
CA LYS A 24 5.18 13.35 9.83
C LYS A 24 6.08 12.76 8.74
N ILE A 25 7.36 12.55 8.99
CA ILE A 25 8.32 12.27 7.91
C ILE A 25 8.32 10.77 7.58
N CYS A 26 8.10 10.44 6.30
CA CYS A 26 8.15 9.09 5.76
C CYS A 26 9.55 8.50 5.93
N CYS A 27 9.65 7.29 6.50
CA CYS A 27 10.93 6.62 6.72
C CYS A 27 11.62 6.15 5.43
N PHE A 28 10.96 6.22 4.28
CA PHE A 28 11.49 5.75 2.99
C PHE A 28 11.97 6.89 2.08
N CYS A 29 11.28 8.03 2.02
CA CYS A 29 11.58 9.08 1.05
C CYS A 29 11.55 10.51 1.63
N GLU A 30 11.56 10.64 2.96
CA GLU A 30 11.59 11.94 3.68
C GLU A 30 10.41 12.90 3.40
N GLY A 31 9.40 12.46 2.64
CA GLY A 31 8.15 13.21 2.40
C GLY A 31 7.15 13.09 3.55
N PRO A 32 6.01 13.82 3.52
CA PRO A 32 4.98 13.69 4.54
C PRO A 32 4.25 12.33 4.44
N GLU A 33 4.43 11.47 5.44
CA GLU A 33 3.77 10.17 5.56
C GLU A 33 2.26 10.33 5.77
N SER A 34 1.49 9.73 4.86
CA SER A 34 0.06 9.49 4.97
C SER A 34 -0.24 8.07 4.51
N HIS A 35 -1.47 7.59 4.70
CA HIS A 35 -1.88 6.28 4.17
C HIS A 35 -1.65 6.19 2.65
N ASP A 36 -2.14 7.15 1.86
CA ASP A 36 -1.92 7.19 0.41
C ASP A 36 -0.45 7.31 0.04
N HIS A 37 0.31 8.16 0.73
CA HIS A 37 1.74 8.30 0.47
C HIS A 37 2.50 7.00 0.74
N LEU A 38 2.23 6.34 1.86
CA LEU A 38 2.90 5.10 2.23
C LEU A 38 2.70 4.01 1.18
N PHE A 39 1.52 3.89 0.58
CA PHE A 39 1.29 2.84 -0.40
C PHE A 39 1.62 3.25 -1.83
N PHE A 40 1.23 4.44 -2.28
CA PHE A 40 1.34 4.78 -3.71
C PHE A 40 1.97 6.15 -4.01
N GLY A 41 2.09 7.04 -3.03
CA GLY A 41 2.72 8.35 -3.21
C GLY A 41 4.21 8.45 -2.85
N CYS A 42 4.79 7.41 -2.26
CA CYS A 42 6.20 7.34 -1.90
C CYS A 42 7.02 6.88 -3.09
N SER A 43 8.09 7.58 -3.44
CA SER A 43 8.94 7.22 -4.58
C SER A 43 9.54 5.82 -4.43
N VAL A 44 10.02 5.48 -3.23
CA VAL A 44 10.62 4.17 -2.95
C VAL A 44 9.59 3.04 -2.98
N LEU A 45 8.46 3.22 -2.30
CA LEU A 45 7.43 2.17 -2.23
C LEU A 45 6.65 2.05 -3.54
N GLY A 46 6.55 3.14 -4.32
CA GLY A 46 6.04 3.11 -5.70
C GLY A 46 6.86 2.18 -6.59
N ASP A 47 8.19 2.22 -6.49
CA ASP A 47 9.06 1.28 -7.22
C ASP A 47 8.87 -0.16 -6.77
N VAL A 48 8.64 -0.41 -5.47
CA VAL A 48 8.31 -1.75 -4.95
C VAL A 48 7.02 -2.27 -5.57
N TRP A 49 5.96 -1.45 -5.61
CA TRP A 49 4.70 -1.85 -6.25
C TRP A 49 4.86 -2.14 -7.74
N LYS A 50 5.63 -1.30 -8.45
CA LYS A 50 5.92 -1.53 -9.86
C LYS A 50 6.61 -2.87 -10.08
N GLN A 51 7.65 -3.19 -9.30
CA GLN A 51 8.36 -4.47 -9.39
C GLN A 51 7.44 -5.65 -9.09
N VAL A 52 6.61 -5.56 -8.04
CA VAL A 52 5.65 -6.62 -7.69
C VAL A 52 4.66 -6.87 -8.83
N LEU A 53 4.11 -5.82 -9.43
CA LEU A 53 3.19 -5.92 -10.57
C LEU A 53 3.87 -6.51 -11.81
N GLU A 54 5.12 -6.14 -12.08
CA GLU A 54 5.94 -6.71 -13.16
C GLU A 54 6.18 -8.21 -12.95
N TRP A 55 6.53 -8.63 -11.73
CA TRP A 55 6.76 -10.05 -11.39
C TRP A 55 5.51 -10.91 -11.61
N ILE A 56 4.33 -10.39 -11.30
CA ILE A 56 3.07 -11.10 -11.53
C ILE A 56 2.49 -10.88 -12.94
N GLN A 57 3.25 -10.21 -13.81
CA GLN A 57 2.90 -9.91 -15.20
C GLN A 57 1.58 -9.14 -15.36
N VAL A 58 1.31 -8.20 -14.45
CA VAL A 58 0.15 -7.33 -14.50
C VAL A 58 0.56 -5.94 -14.96
N LYS A 59 0.07 -5.55 -16.14
CA LYS A 59 0.24 -4.18 -16.65
C LYS A 59 -0.78 -3.26 -15.99
N HIS A 60 -0.36 -2.60 -14.92
CA HIS A 60 -1.16 -1.63 -14.19
C HIS A 60 -0.25 -0.52 -13.67
N HIS A 61 -0.76 0.71 -13.65
CA HIS A 61 -0.05 1.86 -13.10
C HIS A 61 -0.74 2.26 -11.81
N PRO A 62 -0.08 2.08 -10.66
CA PRO A 62 -0.71 2.41 -9.38
C PRO A 62 -1.10 3.89 -9.30
N GLN A 63 -2.33 4.15 -8.87
CA GLN A 63 -2.88 5.49 -8.59
C GLN A 63 -3.08 5.70 -7.07
N GLU A 64 -4.00 6.58 -6.68
CA GLU A 64 -4.37 6.78 -5.28
C GLU A 64 -4.97 5.51 -4.65
N TRP A 65 -4.85 5.38 -3.33
CA TRP A 65 -5.23 4.17 -2.58
C TRP A 65 -6.65 3.70 -2.88
N ASN A 66 -7.60 4.63 -2.97
CA ASN A 66 -9.00 4.30 -3.20
C ASN A 66 -9.25 3.72 -4.61
N GLU A 67 -8.51 4.19 -5.61
CA GLU A 67 -8.61 3.70 -6.98
C GLU A 67 -7.97 2.32 -7.08
N GLU A 68 -6.80 2.15 -6.46
CA GLU A 68 -6.11 0.86 -6.37
C GLU A 68 -6.93 -0.19 -5.64
N LEU A 69 -7.56 0.16 -4.51
CA LEU A 69 -8.41 -0.77 -3.78
C LEU A 69 -9.60 -1.23 -4.63
N LYS A 70 -10.23 -0.33 -5.39
CA LYS A 70 -11.31 -0.69 -6.32
C LYS A 70 -10.80 -1.61 -7.44
N TRP A 71 -9.61 -1.33 -7.97
CA TRP A 71 -8.99 -2.15 -9.01
C TRP A 71 -8.65 -3.55 -8.49
N ILE A 72 -8.05 -3.67 -7.30
CA ILE A 72 -7.74 -4.95 -6.65
C ILE A 72 -9.02 -5.75 -6.39
N ILE A 73 -10.08 -5.11 -5.86
CA ILE A 73 -11.36 -5.77 -5.60
C ILE A 73 -11.96 -6.29 -6.92
N ARG A 74 -11.90 -5.51 -8.00
CA ARG A 74 -12.44 -5.92 -9.31
C ARG A 74 -11.69 -7.13 -9.87
N HIS A 75 -10.37 -7.11 -9.86
CA HIS A 75 -9.54 -8.15 -10.49
C HIS A 75 -9.29 -9.36 -9.58
N GLY A 76 -9.44 -9.21 -8.26
CA GLY A 76 -9.32 -10.27 -7.26
C GLY A 76 -10.58 -11.13 -7.06
N LYS A 77 -11.74 -10.73 -7.62
CA LYS A 77 -13.01 -11.47 -7.53
C LYS A 77 -13.01 -12.81 -8.27
N GLY A 78 -12.16 -12.97 -9.28
CA GLY A 78 -12.07 -14.21 -10.05
C GLY A 78 -11.57 -15.40 -9.23
N LYS A 79 -11.90 -16.62 -9.66
CA LYS A 79 -11.39 -17.88 -9.09
C LYS A 79 -10.14 -18.42 -9.79
N GLY A 80 -9.68 -17.76 -10.85
CA GLY A 80 -8.49 -18.19 -11.61
C GLY A 80 -7.18 -17.91 -10.88
N HIS A 81 -6.10 -18.56 -11.32
CA HIS A 81 -4.75 -18.40 -10.74
C HIS A 81 -4.28 -16.95 -10.73
N LYS A 82 -4.54 -16.18 -11.80
CA LYS A 82 -4.18 -14.76 -11.88
C LYS A 82 -4.80 -13.92 -10.75
N ALA A 83 -6.08 -14.13 -10.45
CA ALA A 83 -6.77 -13.42 -9.37
C ALA A 83 -6.23 -13.82 -7.99
N SER A 84 -5.85 -15.09 -7.82
CA SER A 84 -5.25 -15.59 -6.58
C SER A 84 -3.85 -15.04 -6.36
N ILE A 85 -3.00 -15.03 -7.40
CA ILE A 85 -1.66 -14.44 -7.37
C ILE A 85 -1.75 -12.94 -7.05
N LEU A 86 -2.68 -12.21 -7.68
CA LEU A 86 -2.88 -10.79 -7.39
C LEU A 86 -3.22 -10.55 -5.90
N LYS A 87 -4.17 -11.31 -5.35
CA LYS A 87 -4.53 -11.20 -3.93
C LYS A 87 -3.35 -11.49 -3.02
N LEU A 88 -2.57 -12.53 -3.31
CA LEU A 88 -1.37 -12.88 -2.53
C LEU A 88 -0.33 -11.76 -2.59
N ALA A 89 0.03 -11.31 -3.80
CA ALA A 89 1.03 -10.27 -3.99
C ALA A 89 0.65 -8.97 -3.26
N VAL A 90 -0.59 -8.53 -3.38
CA VAL A 90 -1.10 -7.35 -2.66
C VAL A 90 -1.05 -7.56 -1.14
N THR A 91 -1.47 -8.73 -0.66
CA THR A 91 -1.49 -9.05 0.77
C THR A 91 -0.09 -8.98 1.36
N GLU A 92 0.86 -9.68 0.73
CA GLU A 92 2.25 -9.75 1.18
C GLU A 92 2.94 -8.40 1.11
N THR A 93 2.72 -7.63 0.03
CA THR A 93 3.33 -6.30 -0.13
C THR A 93 2.82 -5.33 0.93
N VAL A 94 1.51 -5.26 1.14
CA VAL A 94 0.91 -4.39 2.17
C VAL A 94 1.38 -4.79 3.57
N TYR A 95 1.45 -6.09 3.85
CA TYR A 95 1.92 -6.58 5.14
C TYR A 95 3.42 -6.29 5.36
N GLY A 96 4.26 -6.52 4.35
CA GLY A 96 5.69 -6.24 4.39
C GLY A 96 6.00 -4.77 4.64
N ILE A 97 5.32 -3.86 3.92
CA ILE A 97 5.43 -2.41 4.14
C ILE A 97 5.05 -2.05 5.59
N TRP A 98 3.91 -2.57 6.07
CA TRP A 98 3.47 -2.31 7.44
C TRP A 98 4.46 -2.81 8.49
N LYS A 99 4.99 -4.03 8.30
CA LYS A 99 5.95 -4.68 9.22
C LYS A 99 7.32 -4.01 9.22
N TYR A 100 7.79 -3.47 8.10
CA TYR A 100 9.05 -2.73 8.08
C TYR A 100 8.94 -1.41 8.84
N ARG A 101 7.74 -0.80 8.82
CA ARG A 101 7.49 0.50 9.41
C ARG A 101 7.10 0.44 10.90
N ASN A 102 6.48 -0.64 11.38
CA ASN A 102 6.01 -0.82 12.76
C ASN A 102 6.72 -1.98 13.45
#